data_AF-A0A1A0HGG9-F1
#
_entry.id   AF-A0A1A0HGG9-F1
#
_cell.length_a   1.000
_cell.length_b   1.000
_cell.length_c   1.000
_cell.angle_alpha   90.00
_cell.angle_beta   90.00
_cell.angle_gamma   90.00
#
_symmetry.space_group_name_H-M   'P 1'
#
loop_
_entity.id
_entity.type
_entity.pdbx_description
1 polymer ?
#
loop_
_entity_poly.entity_id
_entity_poly.type
_entity_poly.pdbx_seq_one_letter_code
_entity_poly.pdbx_strand_id
1 'polypeptide(L)'
;MFAVVLAYIFLLWYAVMLTAALCGFYSIYANFDAPPDPPLPQAHGPELHGSASCDPDSCDPILQDPEAAAASAVLEPVTIIRPVKGLDPELTSCLELSFLQSYPANKLQIIFCVADAHDPAIPVLQGLLAKYPHIDAQILVLAPDGDHFGPNPKVNNLAKGFLAAAHDLVWIMDLNVWASQHLLANSAAAMAHNTNCGTRLGKTGRRVKLVHHVPLALALGRKPMGTGSLLDEMFLFTSHLKFYVSLNNLSIAPCVNGKSNLYRRSDLDFAVLQIPLRHSPFFCDPHVVLDARQVSRKGPGHAMEFFAKYIGEDNMIAIALWEFCAGRTALTGDIVIQPLAAQNPASSVREYCNRRVRWLRVRKYMVLAATLVEPTTESLVCGLMGTYALSKLFWGRLFSLEFFAFHMACWFVCDYTQYHIWAQNITATLHGPLWLRGIDPSLRSKWQWLKIWIMRELLALPIWLAAMVGHEIEWRGKPFMIKKDLSVEEL
;
A
#
# COMPACT_ATOMS: atom_id res chain seq x y z
N MET A 1 8.98 30.67 -33.05
CA MET A 1 8.03 30.96 -31.94
C MET A 1 7.52 29.67 -31.28
N PHE A 2 6.79 28.79 -31.98
CA PHE A 2 6.23 27.55 -31.40
C PHE A 2 7.25 26.67 -30.66
N ALA A 3 8.40 26.35 -31.30
CA ALA A 3 9.45 25.53 -30.66
C ALA A 3 10.02 26.14 -29.38
N VAL A 4 10.05 27.47 -29.27
CA VAL A 4 10.55 28.17 -28.07
C VAL A 4 9.50 28.12 -26.96
N VAL A 5 8.22 28.35 -27.29
CA VAL A 5 7.11 28.21 -26.34
C VAL A 5 7.04 26.78 -25.79
N LEU A 6 7.12 25.78 -26.68
CA LEU A 6 7.16 24.38 -26.27
C LEU A 6 8.35 24.08 -25.35
N ALA A 7 9.53 24.65 -25.62
CA ALA A 7 10.69 24.49 -24.77
C ALA A 7 10.49 25.06 -23.36
N TYR A 8 9.81 26.22 -23.22
CA TYR A 8 9.45 26.75 -21.90
C TYR A 8 8.45 25.86 -21.15
N ILE A 9 7.44 25.33 -21.84
CA ILE A 9 6.48 24.38 -21.26
C ILE A 9 7.19 23.12 -20.77
N PHE A 10 8.07 22.55 -21.60
CA PHE A 10 8.85 21.37 -21.24
C PHE A 10 9.85 21.65 -20.11
N LEU A 11 10.45 22.85 -20.05
CA LEU A 11 11.34 23.23 -18.96
C LEU A 11 10.58 23.26 -17.62
N LEU A 12 9.42 23.91 -17.60
CA LEU A 12 8.57 23.97 -16.42
C LEU A 12 8.14 22.57 -15.98
N TRP A 13 7.65 21.75 -16.92
CA TRP A 13 7.21 20.39 -16.61
C TRP A 13 8.35 19.50 -16.12
N TYR A 14 9.52 19.58 -16.76
CA TYR A 14 10.72 18.87 -16.33
C TYR A 14 11.12 19.25 -14.89
N ALA A 15 11.07 20.54 -14.55
CA ALA A 15 11.34 21.01 -13.19
C ALA A 15 10.33 20.45 -12.17
N VAL A 16 9.04 20.40 -12.51
CA VAL A 16 7.99 19.81 -11.66
C VAL A 16 8.24 18.32 -11.42
N MET A 17 8.50 17.55 -12.49
CA MET A 17 8.76 16.10 -12.38
C MET A 17 10.03 15.81 -11.59
N LEU A 18 11.11 16.57 -11.82
CA LEU A 18 12.36 16.40 -11.09
C LEU A 18 12.17 16.75 -9.61
N THR A 19 11.41 17.80 -9.30
CA THR A 19 11.10 18.17 -7.92
C THR A 19 10.32 17.06 -7.22
N ALA A 20 9.26 16.52 -7.84
CA ALA A 20 8.51 15.40 -7.27
C ALA A 20 9.38 14.15 -7.06
N ALA A 21 10.23 13.81 -8.03
CA ALA A 21 11.16 12.69 -7.91
C ALA A 21 12.16 12.89 -6.76
N LEU A 22 12.76 14.08 -6.64
CA LEU A 22 13.74 14.40 -5.60
C LEU A 22 13.12 14.51 -4.21
N CYS A 23 11.92 15.09 -4.08
CA CYS A 23 11.17 15.11 -2.82
C CYS A 23 10.83 13.70 -2.35
N GLY A 24 10.41 12.84 -3.28
CA GLY A 24 10.19 11.42 -3.04
C GLY A 24 11.45 10.70 -2.56
N PHE A 25 12.54 10.85 -3.32
CA PHE A 25 13.84 10.26 -2.99
C PHE A 25 14.34 10.72 -1.61
N TYR A 26 14.28 12.03 -1.32
CA TYR A 26 14.67 12.58 -0.02
C TYR A 26 13.81 12.00 1.10
N SER A 27 12.49 11.90 0.91
CA SER A 27 11.61 11.29 1.91
C SER A 27 11.93 9.82 2.15
N ILE A 28 12.31 9.07 1.11
CA ILE A 28 12.73 7.67 1.24
C ILE A 28 14.03 7.60 2.06
N TYR A 29 15.02 8.41 1.70
CA TYR A 29 16.29 8.48 2.41
C TYR A 29 16.13 8.86 3.88
N ALA A 30 15.26 9.83 4.19
CA ALA A 30 15.13 10.36 5.54
C ALA A 30 14.23 9.54 6.48
N ASN A 31 13.32 8.71 5.96
CA ASN A 31 12.30 8.05 6.78
C ASN A 31 12.26 6.52 6.62
N PHE A 32 13.05 5.95 5.71
CA PHE A 32 12.97 4.53 5.36
C PHE A 32 14.35 3.87 5.23
N ASP A 33 15.42 4.49 5.74
CA ASP A 33 16.75 3.88 5.82
C ASP A 33 16.83 2.71 6.82
N ALA A 34 15.98 2.75 7.85
CA ALA A 34 15.75 1.65 8.78
C ALA A 34 14.26 1.45 9.08
N PRO A 35 13.83 0.28 9.57
CA PRO A 35 12.50 0.09 10.12
C PRO A 35 12.24 1.12 11.25
N PRO A 36 11.03 1.71 11.32
CA PRO A 36 10.72 2.66 12.38
C PRO A 36 10.71 1.98 13.75
N ASP A 37 11.18 2.70 14.77
CA ASP A 37 11.12 2.26 16.16
C ASP A 37 9.66 2.01 16.58
N PRO A 38 9.41 1.05 17.49
CA PRO A 38 8.09 0.87 18.08
C PRO A 38 7.66 2.15 18.83
N PRO A 39 6.35 2.38 18.98
CA PRO A 39 5.88 3.57 19.67
C PRO A 39 6.33 3.51 21.14
N LEU A 40 6.94 4.59 21.62
CA LEU A 40 7.37 4.68 23.02
C LEU A 40 6.16 4.54 23.96
N PRO A 41 6.28 3.78 25.07
CA PRO A 41 5.35 3.88 26.19
C PRO A 41 5.30 5.35 26.62
N GLN A 42 4.11 5.96 26.64
CA GLN A 42 4.01 7.35 27.09
C GLN A 42 4.31 7.40 28.59
N ALA A 43 5.41 8.05 28.99
CA ALA A 43 5.61 8.46 30.37
C ALA A 43 4.54 9.51 30.72
N HIS A 44 3.73 9.23 31.74
CA HIS A 44 2.84 10.20 32.34
C HIS A 44 3.66 11.40 32.86
N GLY A 45 3.27 12.63 32.52
CA GLY A 45 3.77 13.83 33.20
C GLY A 45 2.77 14.35 34.25
N PRO A 46 3.17 15.35 35.05
CA PRO A 46 4.18 15.26 36.10
C PRO A 46 3.60 14.72 37.42
N GLU A 47 4.49 14.17 38.24
CA GLU A 47 4.26 13.58 39.56
C GLU A 47 3.46 14.48 40.51
N LEU A 48 2.41 13.92 41.11
CA LEU A 48 1.91 14.35 42.42
C LEU A 48 2.85 13.74 43.47
N HIS A 49 3.62 14.59 44.15
CA HIS A 49 4.38 14.22 45.34
C HIS A 49 3.49 13.48 46.35
N GLY A 50 3.80 12.21 46.59
CA GLY A 50 3.26 11.41 47.68
C GLY A 50 4.38 10.56 48.25
N SER A 51 4.96 11.01 49.35
CA SER A 51 5.94 10.25 50.13
C SER A 51 5.32 8.95 50.65
N ALA A 52 5.91 7.81 50.32
CA ALA A 52 5.64 6.55 51.01
C ALA A 52 6.97 5.85 51.30
N SER A 53 7.22 5.66 52.59
CA SER A 53 8.35 4.95 53.19
C SER A 53 8.37 3.47 52.80
N CYS A 54 9.56 2.95 52.52
CA CYS A 54 9.80 1.53 52.26
C CYS A 54 9.88 0.73 53.57
N ASP A 55 9.04 -0.29 53.72
CA ASP A 55 9.25 -1.42 54.61
C ASP A 55 9.96 -2.54 53.83
N PRO A 56 11.07 -3.12 54.35
CA PRO A 56 11.75 -4.23 53.70
C PRO A 56 11.38 -5.55 54.37
N ASP A 57 10.30 -6.20 53.94
CA ASP A 57 10.07 -7.65 54.14
C ASP A 57 8.79 -8.12 53.44
N SER A 58 8.87 -8.56 52.17
CA SER A 58 7.94 -9.57 51.63
C SER A 58 8.39 -10.10 50.27
N CYS A 59 8.40 -11.42 50.15
CA CYS A 59 8.82 -12.24 49.02
C CYS A 59 8.19 -11.89 47.65
N ASP A 60 9.02 -11.94 46.61
CA ASP A 60 8.66 -11.74 45.20
C ASP A 60 7.76 -12.85 44.62
N PRO A 61 6.70 -12.48 43.88
CA PRO A 61 6.26 -13.20 42.71
C PRO A 61 6.62 -12.39 41.44
N ILE A 62 7.32 -13.06 40.51
CA ILE A 62 7.50 -12.76 39.07
C ILE A 62 6.98 -11.36 38.65
N LEU A 63 7.90 -10.40 38.57
CA LEU A 63 7.68 -9.05 38.04
C LEU A 63 7.07 -9.12 36.63
N GLN A 64 5.76 -8.84 36.53
CA GLN A 64 5.16 -8.30 35.31
C GLN A 64 5.71 -6.88 35.15
N ASP A 65 6.35 -6.62 34.01
CA ASP A 65 6.99 -5.35 33.72
C ASP A 65 5.93 -4.21 33.73
N PRO A 66 5.97 -3.27 34.71
CA PRO A 66 4.93 -2.25 34.86
C PRO A 66 4.81 -1.33 33.64
N GLU A 67 5.92 -1.13 32.91
CA GLU A 67 5.98 -0.35 31.66
C GLU A 67 5.21 -1.02 30.50
N ALA A 68 5.27 -2.35 30.40
CA ALA A 68 4.53 -3.09 29.38
C ALA A 68 3.02 -3.07 29.63
N ALA A 69 2.61 -3.10 30.91
CA ALA A 69 1.21 -2.98 31.31
C ALA A 69 0.64 -1.57 31.06
N ALA A 70 1.43 -0.51 31.33
CA ALA A 70 1.06 0.88 31.06
C ALA A 70 0.97 1.19 29.55
N ALA A 71 1.91 0.68 28.74
CA ALA A 71 1.87 0.80 27.28
C ALA A 71 0.66 0.06 26.67
N SER A 72 0.30 -1.10 27.23
CA SER A 72 -0.87 -1.90 26.82
C SER A 72 -2.19 -1.15 27.02
N ALA A 73 -2.31 -0.25 28.00
CA ALA A 73 -3.53 0.52 28.25
C ALA A 73 -3.86 1.55 27.15
N VAL A 74 -2.85 2.07 26.43
CA VAL A 74 -2.99 3.22 25.50
C VAL A 74 -3.42 2.81 24.07
N LEU A 75 -3.20 1.57 23.67
CA LEU A 75 -3.46 1.11 22.30
C LEU A 75 -4.95 0.79 22.05
N GLU A 76 -5.53 1.31 20.95
CA GLU A 76 -6.94 1.06 20.55
C GLU A 76 -7.12 -0.39 20.04
N PRO A 77 -8.13 -1.16 20.47
CA PRO A 77 -8.34 -2.51 19.93
C PRO A 77 -8.46 -2.56 18.39
N VAL A 78 -7.89 -3.58 17.76
CA VAL A 78 -7.84 -3.73 16.29
C VAL A 78 -8.29 -5.10 15.82
N THR A 79 -9.12 -5.14 14.77
CA THR A 79 -9.41 -6.36 14.01
C THR A 79 -8.58 -6.39 12.72
N ILE A 80 -7.71 -7.39 12.56
CA ILE A 80 -7.04 -7.70 11.29
C ILE A 80 -8.00 -8.53 10.44
N ILE A 81 -8.23 -8.12 9.20
CA ILE A 81 -9.09 -8.84 8.26
C ILE A 81 -8.29 -9.16 7.00
N ARG A 82 -8.14 -10.45 6.69
CA ARG A 82 -7.35 -10.90 5.54
C ARG A 82 -8.20 -11.71 4.58
N PRO A 83 -8.38 -11.23 3.32
CA PRO A 83 -9.02 -12.02 2.30
C PRO A 83 -8.04 -13.07 1.79
N VAL A 84 -8.43 -14.34 1.84
CA VAL A 84 -7.61 -15.49 1.44
C VAL A 84 -8.23 -16.15 0.21
N LYS A 85 -7.38 -16.47 -0.77
CA LYS A 85 -7.71 -17.27 -1.95
C LYS A 85 -6.48 -18.00 -2.46
N GLY A 86 -6.48 -19.32 -2.39
CA GLY A 86 -5.42 -20.17 -2.92
C GLY A 86 -4.09 -20.05 -2.19
N LEU A 87 -3.04 -20.59 -2.81
CA LEU A 87 -1.69 -20.60 -2.26
C LEU A 87 -0.82 -19.55 -2.95
N ASP A 88 -0.08 -18.79 -2.14
CA ASP A 88 0.92 -17.81 -2.58
C ASP A 88 2.32 -18.19 -2.04
N PRO A 89 3.40 -17.65 -2.62
CA PRO A 89 4.75 -17.84 -2.11
C PRO A 89 4.84 -17.39 -0.65
N GLU A 90 5.48 -18.21 0.20
CA GLU A 90 5.67 -17.91 1.62
C GLU A 90 4.37 -17.60 2.39
N LEU A 91 3.23 -18.16 1.94
CA LEU A 91 1.91 -17.88 2.49
C LEU A 91 1.84 -18.06 4.01
N THR A 92 2.36 -19.17 4.55
CA THR A 92 2.36 -19.44 5.99
C THR A 92 3.04 -18.31 6.76
N SER A 93 4.23 -17.89 6.33
CA SER A 93 4.99 -16.80 6.97
C SER A 93 4.24 -15.46 6.87
N CYS A 94 3.60 -15.18 5.73
CA CYS A 94 2.82 -13.95 5.54
C CYS A 94 1.59 -13.89 6.45
N LEU A 95 0.88 -15.01 6.59
CA LEU A 95 -0.33 -15.12 7.44
C LEU A 95 0.03 -15.16 8.92
N GLU A 96 1.08 -15.90 9.29
CA GLU A 96 1.58 -16.06 10.66
C GLU A 96 1.93 -14.71 11.30
N LEU A 97 2.44 -13.77 10.52
CA LEU A 97 2.72 -12.41 11.00
C LEU A 97 1.53 -11.74 11.71
N SER A 98 0.30 -12.06 11.32
CA SER A 98 -0.90 -11.50 11.94
C SER A 98 -0.96 -11.82 13.45
N PHE A 99 -0.44 -12.99 13.83
CA PHE A 99 -0.33 -13.45 15.23
C PHE A 99 0.92 -12.93 15.94
N LEU A 100 1.95 -12.56 15.17
CA LEU A 100 3.25 -12.12 15.68
C LEU A 100 3.36 -10.59 15.83
N GLN A 101 2.27 -9.85 15.61
CA GLN A 101 2.27 -8.42 15.89
C GLN A 101 2.52 -8.17 17.38
N SER A 102 3.39 -7.21 17.68
CA SER A 102 3.64 -6.71 19.03
C SER A 102 2.45 -5.87 19.49
N TYR A 103 1.35 -6.55 19.79
CA TYR A 103 0.07 -5.97 20.17
C TYR A 103 -0.57 -6.78 21.30
N PRO A 104 -1.27 -6.15 22.26
CA PRO A 104 -1.91 -6.89 23.34
C PRO A 104 -2.94 -7.89 22.80
N ALA A 105 -2.81 -9.17 23.18
CA ALA A 105 -3.67 -10.26 22.70
C ALA A 105 -5.16 -10.02 22.97
N ASN A 106 -5.50 -9.39 24.11
CA ASN A 106 -6.87 -9.03 24.48
C ASN A 106 -7.45 -7.83 23.70
N LYS A 107 -6.65 -7.18 22.86
CA LYS A 107 -7.01 -6.05 22.01
C LYS A 107 -6.86 -6.38 20.51
N LEU A 108 -6.55 -7.63 20.19
CA LEU A 108 -6.28 -8.08 18.84
C LEU A 108 -7.26 -9.18 18.45
N GLN A 109 -7.98 -8.94 17.35
CA GLN A 109 -8.77 -9.96 16.68
C GLN A 109 -8.22 -10.21 15.27
N ILE A 110 -8.26 -11.46 14.80
CA ILE A 110 -7.83 -11.84 13.45
C ILE A 110 -8.95 -12.61 12.75
N ILE A 111 -9.35 -12.12 11.58
CA ILE A 111 -10.38 -12.76 10.75
C ILE A 111 -9.78 -13.11 9.39
N PHE A 112 -9.72 -14.40 9.09
CA PHE A 112 -9.38 -14.89 7.76
C PHE A 112 -10.66 -15.16 6.96
N CYS A 113 -10.88 -14.36 5.92
CA CYS A 113 -12.03 -14.51 5.05
C CYS A 113 -11.68 -15.44 3.88
N VAL A 114 -12.36 -16.57 3.76
CA VAL A 114 -12.15 -17.55 2.68
C VAL A 114 -13.40 -17.67 1.83
N ALA A 115 -13.28 -17.58 0.50
CA ALA A 115 -14.45 -17.62 -0.39
C ALA A 115 -15.00 -19.05 -0.59
N ASP A 116 -14.14 -20.07 -0.56
CA ASP A 116 -14.50 -21.46 -0.82
C ASP A 116 -14.13 -22.34 0.39
N ALA A 117 -15.04 -23.18 0.85
CA ALA A 117 -14.81 -24.14 1.93
C ALA A 117 -13.71 -25.17 1.61
N HIS A 118 -13.35 -25.33 0.33
CA HIS A 118 -12.31 -26.24 -0.14
C HIS A 118 -11.03 -25.50 -0.54
N ASP A 119 -10.88 -24.23 -0.18
CA ASP A 119 -9.67 -23.48 -0.52
C ASP A 119 -8.42 -24.14 0.10
N PRO A 120 -7.35 -24.37 -0.70
CA PRO A 120 -6.16 -25.07 -0.23
C PRO A 120 -5.39 -24.32 0.87
N ALA A 121 -5.71 -23.05 1.14
CA ALA A 121 -5.14 -22.30 2.26
C ALA A 121 -5.76 -22.68 3.62
N ILE A 122 -6.94 -23.31 3.67
CA ILE A 122 -7.63 -23.63 4.93
C ILE A 122 -6.78 -24.47 5.89
N PRO A 123 -6.09 -25.56 5.46
CA PRO A 123 -5.22 -26.31 6.35
C PRO A 123 -4.08 -25.47 6.95
N VAL A 124 -3.53 -24.51 6.20
CA VAL A 124 -2.51 -23.58 6.69
C VAL A 124 -3.08 -22.69 7.78
N LEU A 125 -4.28 -22.13 7.56
CA LEU A 125 -4.99 -21.30 8.53
C LEU A 125 -5.31 -22.08 9.81
N GLN A 126 -5.84 -23.30 9.69
CA GLN A 126 -6.13 -24.16 10.83
C GLN A 126 -4.87 -24.47 11.65
N GLY A 127 -3.74 -24.72 10.98
CA GLY A 127 -2.45 -24.91 11.64
C GLY A 127 -2.00 -23.66 12.42
N LEU A 128 -2.22 -22.46 11.89
CA LEU A 128 -1.89 -21.20 12.58
C LEU A 128 -2.81 -20.95 13.78
N LEU A 129 -4.13 -21.17 13.64
CA LEU A 129 -5.07 -21.06 14.75
C LEU A 129 -4.70 -22.02 15.90
N ALA A 130 -4.34 -23.26 15.57
CA ALA A 130 -3.89 -24.24 16.56
C ALA A 130 -2.55 -23.88 17.21
N LYS A 131 -1.66 -23.20 16.46
CA LYS A 131 -0.35 -22.74 16.97
C LYS A 131 -0.47 -21.55 17.93
N TYR A 132 -1.48 -20.70 17.76
CA TYR A 132 -1.69 -19.48 18.57
C TYR A 132 -3.08 -19.43 19.22
N PRO A 133 -3.42 -20.38 20.10
CA PRO A 133 -4.77 -20.51 20.66
C PRO A 133 -5.17 -19.38 21.64
N HIS A 134 -4.21 -18.53 22.02
CA HIS A 134 -4.41 -17.42 22.96
C HIS A 134 -4.79 -16.10 22.25
N ILE A 135 -4.78 -16.06 20.91
CA ILE A 135 -5.20 -14.91 20.11
C ILE A 135 -6.62 -15.16 19.61
N ASP A 136 -7.51 -14.16 19.69
CA ASP A 136 -8.85 -14.23 19.09
C ASP A 136 -8.72 -14.30 17.56
N ALA A 137 -8.79 -15.51 17.00
CA ALA A 137 -8.61 -15.74 15.58
C ALA A 137 -9.64 -16.73 15.04
N GLN A 138 -10.24 -16.40 13.90
CA GLN A 138 -11.25 -17.24 13.25
C GLN A 138 -11.14 -17.26 11.73
N ILE A 139 -11.66 -18.33 11.14
CA ILE A 139 -11.80 -18.51 9.69
C ILE A 139 -13.28 -18.34 9.35
N LEU A 140 -13.61 -17.36 8.52
CA LEU A 140 -14.97 -17.16 8.01
C LEU A 140 -15.04 -17.60 6.55
N VAL A 141 -15.78 -18.66 6.28
CA VAL A 141 -16.04 -19.16 4.92
C VAL A 141 -17.31 -18.52 4.37
N LEU A 142 -17.32 -18.17 3.08
CA LEU A 142 -18.53 -17.62 2.44
C LEU A 142 -19.53 -18.76 2.32
N ALA A 143 -20.78 -18.53 2.75
CA ALA A 143 -21.82 -19.53 2.58
C ALA A 143 -22.05 -19.81 1.08
N PRO A 144 -22.46 -21.02 0.69
CA PRO A 144 -22.79 -21.35 -0.71
C PRO A 144 -23.84 -20.41 -1.33
N ASP A 145 -24.83 -20.01 -0.53
CA ASP A 145 -25.86 -19.01 -0.86
C ASP A 145 -25.52 -17.62 -0.29
N GLY A 146 -24.25 -17.38 0.00
CA GLY A 146 -23.77 -16.15 0.64
C GLY A 146 -23.98 -14.93 -0.23
N ASP A 147 -24.11 -13.77 0.43
CA ASP A 147 -24.40 -12.52 -0.25
C ASP A 147 -23.31 -12.13 -1.27
N HIS A 148 -23.74 -11.88 -2.50
CA HIS A 148 -22.92 -11.36 -3.58
C HIS A 148 -23.27 -9.88 -3.81
N PHE A 149 -22.42 -8.97 -3.33
CA PHE A 149 -22.70 -7.54 -3.34
C PHE A 149 -22.29 -6.85 -4.64
N GLY A 150 -21.37 -7.45 -5.40
CA GLY A 150 -20.91 -6.89 -6.66
C GLY A 150 -19.85 -7.76 -7.33
N PRO A 151 -19.37 -7.36 -8.52
CA PRO A 151 -18.39 -8.11 -9.30
C PRO A 151 -17.01 -8.31 -8.64
N ASN A 152 -16.70 -7.62 -7.52
CA ASN A 152 -15.42 -7.75 -6.84
C ASN A 152 -15.41 -8.92 -5.82
N PRO A 153 -14.89 -10.12 -6.16
CA PRO A 153 -14.80 -11.25 -5.24
C PRO A 153 -13.88 -11.02 -4.04
N LYS A 154 -12.95 -10.05 -4.07
CA LYS A 154 -12.17 -9.70 -2.87
C LYS A 154 -13.09 -9.01 -1.86
N VAL A 155 -13.87 -8.02 -2.29
CA VAL A 155 -14.80 -7.30 -1.41
C VAL A 155 -15.95 -8.19 -0.95
N ASN A 156 -16.54 -9.02 -1.82
CA ASN A 156 -17.56 -9.99 -1.40
C ASN A 156 -17.04 -10.90 -0.28
N ASN A 157 -15.76 -11.31 -0.37
CA ASN A 157 -15.14 -12.10 0.68
C ASN A 157 -14.80 -11.26 1.94
N LEU A 158 -14.41 -9.98 1.80
CA LEU A 158 -14.11 -9.09 2.92
C LEU A 158 -15.34 -8.67 3.72
N ALA A 159 -16.49 -8.49 3.07
CA ALA A 159 -17.70 -7.92 3.68
C ALA A 159 -18.12 -8.65 4.97
N LYS A 160 -18.13 -9.99 4.96
CA LYS A 160 -18.44 -10.79 6.17
C LYS A 160 -17.46 -10.56 7.32
N GLY A 161 -16.17 -10.37 7.02
CA GLY A 161 -15.16 -10.10 8.03
C GLY A 161 -15.29 -8.71 8.59
N PHE A 162 -15.65 -7.74 7.74
CA PHE A 162 -15.88 -6.35 8.15
C PHE A 162 -17.11 -6.22 9.05
N LEU A 163 -18.18 -6.97 8.75
CA LEU A 163 -19.36 -7.08 9.60
C LEU A 163 -19.06 -7.79 10.93
N ALA A 164 -18.30 -8.89 10.88
CA ALA A 164 -17.94 -9.68 12.07
C ALA A 164 -16.85 -9.04 12.95
N ALA A 165 -16.22 -7.95 12.50
CA ALA A 165 -15.17 -7.28 13.26
C ALA A 165 -15.67 -6.80 14.63
N ALA A 166 -14.98 -7.21 15.69
CA ALA A 166 -15.28 -6.83 17.07
C ALA A 166 -14.84 -5.40 17.40
N HIS A 167 -13.89 -4.85 16.65
CA HIS A 167 -13.28 -3.55 16.91
C HIS A 167 -13.56 -2.56 15.80
N ASP A 168 -13.58 -1.27 16.14
CA ASP A 168 -13.84 -0.20 15.17
C ASP A 168 -12.63 0.06 14.26
N LEU A 169 -11.41 -0.05 14.81
CA LEU A 169 -10.19 0.06 14.03
C LEU A 169 -9.95 -1.29 13.33
N VAL A 170 -9.91 -1.28 12.00
CA VAL A 170 -9.71 -2.48 11.19
C VAL A 170 -8.44 -2.36 10.37
N TRP A 171 -7.71 -3.46 10.23
CA TRP A 171 -6.54 -3.57 9.36
C TRP A 171 -6.82 -4.57 8.24
N ILE A 172 -7.08 -4.07 7.04
CA ILE A 172 -7.24 -4.90 5.85
C ILE A 172 -5.87 -5.16 5.24
N MET A 173 -5.48 -6.44 5.17
CA MET A 173 -4.19 -6.83 4.60
C MET A 173 -4.32 -8.05 3.69
N ASP A 174 -3.76 -7.97 2.47
CA ASP A 174 -3.77 -9.08 1.51
C ASP A 174 -3.03 -10.32 2.07
N LEU A 175 -3.43 -11.54 1.66
CA LEU A 175 -2.85 -12.79 2.17
C LEU A 175 -1.34 -12.94 1.96
N ASN A 176 -0.82 -12.42 0.85
CA ASN A 176 0.57 -12.56 0.42
C ASN A 176 1.42 -11.35 0.78
N VAL A 177 1.08 -10.70 1.89
CA VAL A 177 1.81 -9.54 2.39
C VAL A 177 2.44 -9.91 3.73
N TRP A 178 3.73 -9.65 3.83
CA TRP A 178 4.48 -9.68 5.07
C TRP A 178 4.87 -8.24 5.47
N ALA A 179 5.09 -8.01 6.76
CA ALA A 179 5.45 -6.74 7.34
C ALA A 179 6.17 -6.92 8.68
N SER A 180 6.66 -5.83 9.27
CA SER A 180 7.31 -5.85 10.59
C SER A 180 6.32 -6.24 11.71
N GLN A 181 6.84 -6.74 12.84
CA GLN A 181 6.03 -7.07 14.02
C GLN A 181 5.48 -5.82 14.74
N HIS A 182 6.08 -4.65 14.52
CA HIS A 182 5.67 -3.39 15.15
C HIS A 182 4.72 -2.56 14.29
N LEU A 183 4.52 -2.93 13.01
CA LEU A 183 3.75 -2.14 12.05
C LEU A 183 2.32 -1.84 12.56
N LEU A 184 1.63 -2.79 13.18
CA LEU A 184 0.30 -2.56 13.72
C LEU A 184 0.30 -1.50 14.83
N ALA A 185 1.24 -1.58 15.76
CA ALA A 185 1.39 -0.60 16.84
C ALA A 185 1.71 0.79 16.27
N ASN A 186 2.63 0.88 15.31
CA ASN A 186 2.97 2.12 14.60
C ASN A 186 1.76 2.70 13.86
N SER A 187 0.94 1.85 13.24
CA SER A 187 -0.22 2.27 12.47
C SER A 187 -1.35 2.77 13.37
N ALA A 188 -1.62 2.07 14.46
CA ALA A 188 -2.56 2.53 15.48
C ALA A 188 -2.10 3.86 16.10
N ALA A 189 -0.81 4.00 16.43
CA ALA A 189 -0.24 5.24 16.95
C ALA A 189 -0.35 6.38 15.93
N ALA A 190 -0.09 6.13 14.65
CA ALA A 190 -0.21 7.15 13.60
C ALA A 190 -1.65 7.65 13.43
N MET A 191 -2.61 6.74 13.51
CA MET A 191 -4.04 7.05 13.50
C MET A 191 -4.44 7.88 14.73
N ALA A 192 -4.03 7.46 15.93
CA ALA A 192 -4.39 8.12 17.19
C ALA A 192 -3.72 9.49 17.37
N HIS A 193 -2.47 9.62 16.95
CA HIS A 193 -1.64 10.81 17.17
C HIS A 193 -1.56 11.75 15.97
N ASN A 194 -2.25 11.41 14.87
CA ASN A 194 -2.33 12.20 13.64
C ASN A 194 -0.94 12.47 13.05
N THR A 195 -0.15 11.41 12.83
CA THR A 195 1.23 11.52 12.34
C THR A 195 1.39 10.96 10.92
N ASN A 196 2.39 11.44 10.19
CA ASN A 196 2.87 10.87 8.92
C ASN A 196 4.38 10.67 9.01
N CYS A 197 4.86 9.44 8.86
CA CYS A 197 6.24 9.04 9.11
C CYS A 197 6.75 9.57 10.46
N GLY A 198 6.01 9.30 11.54
CA GLY A 198 6.31 9.78 12.90
C GLY A 198 6.11 11.29 13.13
N THR A 199 6.02 12.11 12.07
CA THR A 199 5.87 13.56 12.20
C THR A 199 4.41 13.93 12.48
N ARG A 200 4.14 14.60 13.59
CA ARG A 200 2.79 15.09 13.93
C ARG A 200 2.32 16.14 12.93
N LEU A 201 1.12 15.91 12.40
CA LEU A 201 0.47 16.83 11.48
C LEU A 201 -0.20 17.97 12.26
N GLY A 202 -0.09 19.19 11.74
CA GLY A 202 -0.61 20.41 12.38
C GLY A 202 -2.12 20.37 12.64
N LYS A 203 -2.57 21.16 13.63
CA LYS A 203 -3.97 21.18 14.10
C LYS A 203 -4.99 21.76 13.10
N THR A 204 -4.53 22.48 12.08
CA THR A 204 -5.38 23.17 11.10
C THR A 204 -5.64 22.37 9.81
N GLY A 205 -5.11 21.15 9.71
CA GLY A 205 -5.25 20.27 8.54
C GLY A 205 -6.27 19.15 8.71
N ARG A 206 -6.51 18.42 7.62
CA ARG A 206 -7.28 17.17 7.61
C ARG A 206 -6.63 16.15 8.56
N ARG A 207 -7.45 15.38 9.28
CA ARG A 207 -6.98 14.33 10.19
C ARG A 207 -6.74 13.01 9.46
N VAL A 208 -5.78 12.23 9.92
CA VAL A 208 -5.54 10.87 9.42
C VAL A 208 -6.81 10.05 9.62
N LYS A 209 -7.31 9.48 8.52
CA LYS A 209 -8.47 8.58 8.48
C LYS A 209 -8.15 7.23 7.86
N LEU A 210 -7.00 7.13 7.19
CA LEU A 210 -6.49 5.91 6.59
C LEU A 210 -4.96 5.90 6.72
N VAL A 211 -4.43 4.85 7.35
CA VAL A 211 -3.00 4.56 7.39
C VAL A 211 -2.71 3.41 6.41
N HIS A 212 -1.69 3.56 5.60
CA HIS A 212 -1.28 2.59 4.59
C HIS A 212 0.24 2.57 4.48
N HIS A 213 0.78 1.61 3.76
CA HIS A 213 2.21 1.33 3.79
C HIS A 213 2.82 1.29 2.41
N VAL A 214 4.13 1.52 2.36
CA VAL A 214 4.95 1.43 1.15
C VAL A 214 4.95 -0.03 0.66
N PRO A 215 4.44 -0.33 -0.54
CA PRO A 215 4.35 -1.69 -1.04
C PRO A 215 5.63 -2.06 -1.79
N LEU A 216 6.37 -3.02 -1.26
CA LEU A 216 7.48 -3.67 -1.93
C LEU A 216 7.02 -5.01 -2.49
N ALA A 217 7.59 -5.42 -3.63
CA ALA A 217 7.50 -6.79 -4.07
C ALA A 217 8.91 -7.33 -4.30
N LEU A 218 9.16 -8.52 -3.79
CA LEU A 218 10.49 -9.07 -3.68
C LEU A 218 10.52 -10.42 -4.38
N ALA A 219 11.34 -10.54 -5.42
CA ALA A 219 11.51 -11.78 -6.12
C ALA A 219 12.33 -12.78 -5.28
N LEU A 220 11.76 -13.98 -5.07
CA LEU A 220 12.33 -15.08 -4.32
C LEU A 220 12.61 -16.28 -5.23
N GLY A 221 13.73 -16.97 -5.02
CA GLY A 221 13.99 -18.28 -5.62
C GLY A 221 15.46 -18.57 -5.93
N ARG A 222 15.75 -19.83 -6.28
CA ARG A 222 17.09 -20.25 -6.73
C ARG A 222 17.35 -19.73 -8.15
N LYS A 223 18.59 -19.28 -8.41
CA LYS A 223 19.02 -18.79 -9.72
C LYS A 223 18.85 -19.86 -10.81
N PRO A 224 18.45 -19.50 -12.06
CA PRO A 224 18.10 -18.15 -12.50
C PRO A 224 16.69 -17.76 -12.05
N MET A 225 16.52 -16.48 -11.72
CA MET A 225 15.23 -15.95 -11.27
C MET A 225 14.36 -15.51 -12.45
N GLY A 226 13.04 -15.60 -12.31
CA GLY A 226 12.09 -15.12 -13.29
C GLY A 226 12.20 -13.62 -13.54
N THR A 227 12.46 -13.24 -14.78
CA THR A 227 12.71 -11.85 -15.19
C THR A 227 11.53 -10.91 -14.92
N GLY A 228 10.28 -11.40 -15.02
CA GLY A 228 9.08 -10.63 -14.72
C GLY A 228 8.97 -10.25 -13.25
N SER A 229 9.30 -11.16 -12.33
CA SER A 229 9.31 -10.88 -10.89
C SER A 229 10.41 -9.87 -10.53
N LEU A 230 11.57 -9.95 -11.18
CA LEU A 230 12.63 -8.95 -11.04
C LEU A 230 12.23 -7.57 -11.58
N LEU A 231 11.41 -7.53 -12.64
CA LEU A 231 10.86 -6.28 -13.17
C LEU A 231 9.83 -5.66 -12.22
N ASP A 232 8.95 -6.45 -11.60
CA ASP A 232 8.02 -5.96 -10.57
C ASP A 232 8.79 -5.38 -9.39
N GLU A 233 9.82 -6.09 -8.91
CA GLU A 233 10.70 -5.62 -7.85
C GLU A 233 11.40 -4.33 -8.26
N MET A 234 12.04 -4.27 -9.42
CA MET A 234 12.71 -3.06 -9.91
C MET A 234 11.74 -1.89 -9.98
N PHE A 235 10.54 -2.08 -10.53
CA PHE A 235 9.51 -1.04 -10.62
C PHE A 235 9.08 -0.55 -9.23
N LEU A 236 8.78 -1.47 -8.31
CA LEU A 236 8.34 -1.17 -6.95
C LEU A 236 9.48 -0.73 -6.03
N PHE A 237 10.75 -0.83 -6.40
CA PHE A 237 11.87 -0.31 -5.60
C PHE A 237 12.38 1.03 -6.14
N THR A 238 12.01 1.41 -7.37
CA THR A 238 12.55 2.60 -8.06
C THR A 238 11.45 3.57 -8.48
N SER A 239 11.02 3.54 -9.74
CA SER A 239 10.11 4.52 -10.34
C SER A 239 8.84 4.73 -9.52
N HIS A 240 8.16 3.65 -9.11
CA HIS A 240 6.90 3.76 -8.39
C HIS A 240 7.03 4.55 -7.08
N LEU A 241 8.03 4.20 -6.25
CA LEU A 241 8.02 4.62 -4.85
C LEU A 241 8.37 6.07 -4.62
N LYS A 242 9.30 6.64 -5.39
CA LYS A 242 9.62 8.06 -5.24
C LYS A 242 8.39 8.93 -5.48
N PHE A 243 7.63 8.66 -6.55
CA PHE A 243 6.40 9.41 -6.81
C PHE A 243 5.30 9.06 -5.82
N TYR A 244 5.15 7.78 -5.44
CA TYR A 244 4.16 7.35 -4.46
C TYR A 244 4.34 8.04 -3.10
N VAL A 245 5.57 8.06 -2.57
CA VAL A 245 5.90 8.74 -1.31
C VAL A 245 5.76 10.25 -1.45
N SER A 246 6.27 10.83 -2.55
CA SER A 246 6.13 12.28 -2.79
C SER A 246 4.67 12.74 -2.84
N LEU A 247 3.81 12.01 -3.54
CA LEU A 247 2.39 12.37 -3.69
C LEU A 247 1.63 12.22 -2.37
N ASN A 248 1.95 11.19 -1.58
CA ASN A 248 1.36 11.02 -0.24
C ASN A 248 1.79 12.14 0.73
N ASN A 249 3.04 12.58 0.66
CA ASN A 249 3.52 13.71 1.45
C ASN A 249 2.87 15.04 1.04
N LEU A 250 2.68 15.26 -0.27
CA LEU A 250 1.94 16.43 -0.77
C LEU A 250 0.48 16.43 -0.32
N SER A 251 -0.14 15.25 -0.21
CA SER A 251 -1.50 15.07 0.34
C SER A 251 -2.53 15.99 -0.34
N ILE A 252 -2.51 16.05 -1.68
CA ILE A 252 -3.49 16.79 -2.49
C ILE A 252 -4.76 15.95 -2.73
N ALA A 253 -4.58 14.65 -2.85
CA ALA A 253 -5.61 13.64 -3.06
C ALA A 253 -5.14 12.34 -2.38
N PRO A 254 -6.05 11.39 -2.06
CA PRO A 254 -5.63 10.11 -1.53
C PRO A 254 -4.84 9.35 -2.60
N CYS A 255 -3.69 8.78 -2.22
CA CYS A 255 -2.85 7.96 -3.10
C CYS A 255 -2.54 6.64 -2.41
N VAL A 256 -3.46 5.68 -2.50
CA VAL A 256 -3.42 4.45 -1.70
C VAL A 256 -3.22 3.21 -2.58
N ASN A 257 -2.66 2.16 -2.00
CA ASN A 257 -2.60 0.83 -2.60
C ASN A 257 -3.35 -0.18 -1.71
N GLY A 258 -3.84 -1.27 -2.29
CA GLY A 258 -4.76 -2.19 -1.63
C GLY A 258 -4.10 -3.27 -0.76
N LYS A 259 -2.79 -3.20 -0.53
CA LYS A 259 -2.04 -4.27 0.16
C LYS A 259 -2.21 -4.26 1.67
N SER A 260 -2.20 -3.08 2.28
CA SER A 260 -2.23 -2.89 3.72
C SER A 260 -2.86 -1.53 4.04
N ASN A 261 -4.07 -1.57 4.63
CA ASN A 261 -4.85 -0.37 4.93
C ASN A 261 -5.51 -0.49 6.30
N LEU A 262 -5.24 0.46 7.18
CA LEU A 262 -5.84 0.58 8.51
C LEU A 262 -6.73 1.83 8.55
N TYR A 263 -8.00 1.65 8.89
CA TYR A 263 -8.99 2.72 9.00
C TYR A 263 -10.11 2.31 9.96
N ARG A 264 -10.98 3.25 10.32
CA ARG A 264 -12.13 2.98 11.20
C ARG A 264 -13.35 2.55 10.41
N ARG A 265 -14.05 1.54 10.93
CA ARG A 265 -15.33 1.07 10.39
C ARG A 265 -16.40 2.15 10.47
N SER A 266 -16.49 2.82 11.62
CA SER A 266 -17.39 3.95 11.86
C SER A 266 -17.19 5.10 10.87
N ASP A 267 -15.94 5.43 10.53
CA ASP A 267 -15.63 6.45 9.53
C ASP A 267 -16.07 6.02 8.12
N LEU A 268 -15.93 4.74 7.77
CA LEU A 268 -16.37 4.22 6.48
C LEU A 268 -17.92 4.18 6.38
N ASP A 269 -18.59 3.72 7.44
CA ASP A 269 -20.06 3.75 7.55
C ASP A 269 -20.60 5.18 7.41
N PHE A 270 -19.96 6.13 8.11
CA PHE A 270 -20.30 7.54 7.98
C PHE A 270 -20.07 8.04 6.55
N ALA A 271 -18.94 7.72 5.93
CA ALA A 271 -18.66 8.17 4.57
C ALA A 271 -19.71 7.68 3.56
N VAL A 272 -20.08 6.39 3.60
CA VAL A 272 -21.11 5.83 2.72
C VAL A 272 -22.49 6.45 2.98
N LEU A 273 -22.84 6.71 4.25
CA LEU A 273 -24.07 7.40 4.62
C LEU A 273 -24.14 8.83 4.05
N GLN A 274 -23.01 9.50 3.88
CA GLN A 274 -22.94 10.87 3.35
C GLN A 274 -23.01 10.96 1.82
N ILE A 275 -22.69 9.89 1.09
CA ILE A 275 -22.71 9.87 -0.39
C ILE A 275 -24.03 10.40 -0.97
N PRO A 276 -25.22 9.98 -0.47
CA PRO A 276 -26.49 10.45 -1.04
C PRO A 276 -26.90 11.86 -0.66
N LEU A 277 -26.14 12.51 0.24
CA LEU A 277 -26.44 13.80 0.83
C LEU A 277 -25.53 14.92 0.31
N ARG A 278 -24.37 14.57 -0.25
CA ARG A 278 -23.33 15.51 -0.67
C ARG A 278 -22.86 15.21 -2.08
N HIS A 279 -22.69 16.24 -2.89
CA HIS A 279 -22.18 16.08 -4.25
C HIS A 279 -20.71 15.65 -4.23
N SER A 280 -20.38 14.61 -5.01
CA SER A 280 -19.02 14.13 -5.27
C SER A 280 -18.88 13.80 -6.75
N PRO A 281 -17.80 14.23 -7.43
CA PRO A 281 -17.55 13.83 -8.81
C PRO A 281 -17.26 12.32 -8.98
N PHE A 282 -16.91 11.61 -7.90
CA PHE A 282 -16.62 10.17 -7.92
C PHE A 282 -17.84 9.31 -7.62
N PHE A 283 -18.85 9.86 -6.93
CA PHE A 283 -20.05 9.13 -6.50
C PHE A 283 -21.36 9.78 -6.97
N CYS A 284 -21.33 10.57 -8.05
CA CYS A 284 -22.50 11.31 -8.54
C CYS A 284 -23.50 10.47 -9.35
N ASP A 285 -23.13 9.27 -9.81
CA ASP A 285 -24.03 8.44 -10.62
C ASP A 285 -25.30 8.07 -9.81
N PRO A 286 -26.52 8.25 -10.39
CA PRO A 286 -27.76 7.95 -9.68
C PRO A 286 -27.85 6.52 -9.11
N HIS A 287 -27.33 5.51 -9.82
CA HIS A 287 -27.33 4.13 -9.34
C HIS A 287 -26.36 3.94 -8.18
N VAL A 288 -25.19 4.61 -8.23
CA VAL A 288 -24.23 4.63 -7.11
C VAL A 288 -24.85 5.28 -5.87
N VAL A 289 -25.54 6.41 -6.03
CA VAL A 289 -26.23 7.12 -4.94
C VAL A 289 -27.35 6.26 -4.33
N LEU A 290 -28.15 5.58 -5.16
CA LEU A 290 -29.22 4.70 -4.68
C LEU A 290 -28.66 3.50 -3.91
N ASP A 291 -27.58 2.89 -4.40
CA ASP A 291 -26.95 1.77 -3.71
C ASP A 291 -26.34 2.18 -2.36
N ALA A 292 -25.67 3.34 -2.30
CA ALA A 292 -25.18 3.88 -1.03
C ALA A 292 -26.32 4.08 -0.01
N ARG A 293 -27.52 4.53 -0.45
CA ARG A 293 -28.71 4.60 0.42
C ARG A 293 -29.18 3.23 0.88
N GLN A 294 -29.16 2.23 0.01
CA GLN A 294 -29.60 0.87 0.35
C GLN A 294 -28.66 0.22 1.36
N VAL A 295 -27.35 0.27 1.12
CA VAL A 295 -26.33 -0.27 2.03
C VAL A 295 -26.40 0.42 3.38
N SER A 296 -26.50 1.76 3.42
CA SER A 296 -26.57 2.51 4.68
C SER A 296 -27.81 2.17 5.54
N ARG A 297 -28.90 1.69 4.94
CA ARG A 297 -30.12 1.26 5.66
C ARG A 297 -29.96 -0.06 6.38
N LYS A 298 -28.98 -0.90 5.98
CA LYS A 298 -28.69 -2.17 6.67
C LYS A 298 -28.09 -1.96 8.06
N GLY A 299 -27.49 -0.79 8.30
CA GLY A 299 -26.88 -0.40 9.56
C GLY A 299 -25.35 -0.47 9.54
N PRO A 300 -24.71 -0.25 10.71
CA PRO A 300 -23.25 -0.22 10.83
C PRO A 300 -22.58 -1.53 10.40
N GLY A 301 -21.39 -1.43 9.81
CA GLY A 301 -20.58 -2.56 9.37
C GLY A 301 -20.95 -3.15 8.01
N HIS A 302 -21.95 -2.60 7.33
CA HIS A 302 -22.30 -3.01 5.96
C HIS A 302 -21.62 -2.14 4.88
N ALA A 303 -20.95 -1.04 5.23
CA ALA A 303 -20.38 -0.12 4.24
C ALA A 303 -19.35 -0.74 3.29
N MET A 304 -18.65 -1.80 3.69
CA MET A 304 -17.74 -2.54 2.80
C MET A 304 -18.45 -3.08 1.55
N GLU A 305 -19.72 -3.49 1.68
CA GLU A 305 -20.52 -4.05 0.58
C GLU A 305 -20.67 -3.08 -0.59
N PHE A 306 -20.84 -1.78 -0.28
CA PHE A 306 -20.97 -0.72 -1.28
C PHE A 306 -19.78 -0.68 -2.25
N PHE A 307 -18.59 -1.03 -1.77
CA PHE A 307 -17.38 -0.98 -2.58
C PHE A 307 -17.17 -2.21 -3.47
N ALA A 308 -18.05 -3.23 -3.39
CA ALA A 308 -17.94 -4.47 -4.16
C ALA A 308 -18.12 -4.28 -5.67
N LYS A 309 -18.62 -3.12 -6.10
CA LYS A 309 -18.74 -2.75 -7.51
C LYS A 309 -17.45 -2.28 -8.16
N TYR A 310 -16.44 -1.91 -7.37
CA TYR A 310 -15.20 -1.30 -7.85
C TYR A 310 -14.06 -2.32 -7.87
N ILE A 311 -13.27 -2.37 -8.96
CA ILE A 311 -12.01 -3.17 -8.97
C ILE A 311 -10.93 -2.53 -8.10
N GLY A 312 -10.88 -1.20 -8.03
CA GLY A 312 -9.99 -0.45 -7.12
C GLY A 312 -10.74 -0.04 -5.85
N GLU A 313 -11.24 -1.01 -5.08
CA GLU A 313 -12.05 -0.75 -3.89
C GLU A 313 -11.31 0.12 -2.87
N ASP A 314 -10.01 -0.12 -2.74
CA ASP A 314 -9.06 0.55 -1.85
C ASP A 314 -9.00 2.06 -2.07
N ASN A 315 -8.83 2.47 -3.33
CA ASN A 315 -8.79 3.86 -3.70
C ASN A 315 -10.17 4.51 -3.59
N MET A 316 -11.26 3.79 -3.88
CA MET A 316 -12.62 4.32 -3.67
C MET A 316 -12.96 4.51 -2.19
N ILE A 317 -12.53 3.60 -1.31
CA ILE A 317 -12.60 3.74 0.14
C ILE A 317 -11.81 4.99 0.58
N ALA A 318 -10.59 5.15 0.09
CA ALA A 318 -9.76 6.30 0.41
C ALA A 318 -10.39 7.63 -0.04
N ILE A 319 -11.00 7.68 -1.23
CA ILE A 319 -11.75 8.84 -1.73
C ILE A 319 -12.97 9.13 -0.84
N ALA A 320 -13.73 8.11 -0.45
CA ALA A 320 -14.88 8.30 0.43
C ALA A 320 -14.47 8.90 1.80
N LEU A 321 -13.42 8.36 2.41
CA LEU A 321 -12.86 8.91 3.66
C LEU A 321 -12.30 10.34 3.45
N TRP A 322 -11.69 10.61 2.30
CA TRP A 322 -11.15 11.91 1.95
C TRP A 322 -12.24 12.99 1.82
N GLU A 323 -13.31 12.71 1.06
CA GLU A 323 -14.35 13.69 0.74
C GLU A 323 -15.40 13.85 1.84
N PHE A 324 -15.82 12.74 2.45
CA PHE A 324 -16.93 12.74 3.38
C PHE A 324 -16.50 12.89 4.84
N CYS A 325 -15.33 12.37 5.23
CA CYS A 325 -14.80 12.51 6.59
C CYS A 325 -13.82 13.68 6.76
N ALA A 326 -13.60 14.48 5.72
CA ALA A 326 -12.51 15.49 5.67
C ALA A 326 -11.15 14.89 6.09
N GLY A 327 -10.93 13.63 5.70
CA GLY A 327 -9.76 12.84 6.08
C GLY A 327 -8.57 13.02 5.16
N ARG A 328 -7.43 12.50 5.61
CA ARG A 328 -6.23 12.29 4.80
C ARG A 328 -5.61 10.91 5.04
N THR A 329 -4.69 10.54 4.16
CA THR A 329 -3.85 9.36 4.29
C THR A 329 -2.57 9.68 5.07
N ALA A 330 -1.95 8.65 5.66
CA ALA A 330 -0.63 8.74 6.27
C ALA A 330 0.16 7.43 6.11
N LEU A 331 1.48 7.58 5.95
CA LEU A 331 2.45 6.50 6.03
C LEU A 331 3.02 6.43 7.46
N THR A 332 3.52 5.27 7.90
CA THR A 332 4.17 5.13 9.21
C THR A 332 5.70 5.18 9.15
N GLY A 333 6.30 5.04 7.96
CA GLY A 333 7.72 4.70 7.82
C GLY A 333 7.96 3.19 7.69
N ASP A 334 6.94 2.37 7.96
CA ASP A 334 7.01 0.92 7.71
C ASP A 334 6.82 0.59 6.22
N ILE A 335 7.34 -0.57 5.86
CA ILE A 335 7.16 -1.21 4.56
C ILE A 335 6.31 -2.48 4.69
N VAL A 336 5.65 -2.85 3.59
CA VAL A 336 5.03 -4.16 3.44
C VAL A 336 5.62 -4.86 2.22
N ILE A 337 5.91 -6.15 2.35
CA ILE A 337 6.66 -6.93 1.38
C ILE A 337 5.77 -8.04 0.83
N GLN A 338 5.60 -8.08 -0.48
CA GLN A 338 5.00 -9.20 -1.18
C GLN A 338 6.11 -10.12 -1.75
N PRO A 339 6.24 -11.36 -1.27
CA PRO A 339 7.11 -12.34 -1.90
C PRO A 339 6.55 -12.75 -3.28
N LEU A 340 7.41 -12.70 -4.30
CA LEU A 340 7.11 -13.14 -5.66
C LEU A 340 7.89 -14.40 -5.99
N ALA A 341 7.22 -15.44 -6.48
CA ALA A 341 7.91 -16.64 -6.95
C ALA A 341 8.74 -16.35 -8.21
N ALA A 342 9.95 -16.88 -8.28
CA ALA A 342 10.81 -16.79 -9.45
C ALA A 342 10.56 -17.87 -10.51
N GLN A 343 9.85 -18.96 -10.20
CA GLN A 343 9.70 -20.14 -11.07
C GLN A 343 8.24 -20.48 -11.33
N ASN A 344 7.47 -19.51 -11.83
CA ASN A 344 6.09 -19.71 -12.24
C ASN A 344 5.89 -19.07 -13.63
N PRO A 345 5.08 -19.60 -14.55
CA PRO A 345 4.68 -18.86 -15.77
C PRO A 345 4.30 -17.39 -15.51
N ALA A 346 3.76 -17.11 -14.32
CA ALA A 346 3.47 -15.77 -13.79
C ALA A 346 4.68 -14.80 -13.67
N SER A 347 5.92 -15.31 -13.70
CA SER A 347 7.18 -14.56 -13.58
C SER A 347 7.80 -14.19 -14.94
N SER A 348 7.06 -14.28 -16.04
CA SER A 348 7.53 -13.87 -17.37
C SER A 348 7.46 -12.35 -17.57
N VAL A 349 8.23 -11.81 -18.54
CA VAL A 349 8.16 -10.40 -18.92
C VAL A 349 6.77 -10.04 -19.45
N ARG A 350 6.12 -10.96 -20.17
CA ARG A 350 4.75 -10.80 -20.67
C ARG A 350 3.77 -10.59 -19.52
N GLU A 351 3.87 -11.41 -18.47
CA GLU A 351 2.99 -11.31 -17.31
C GLU A 351 3.25 -10.03 -16.50
N TYR A 352 4.49 -9.58 -16.40
CA TYR A 352 4.80 -8.24 -15.88
C TYR A 352 4.10 -7.13 -16.68
N CYS A 353 4.22 -7.16 -18.02
CA CYS A 353 3.55 -6.19 -18.88
C CYS A 353 2.03 -6.24 -18.72
N ASN A 354 1.42 -7.44 -18.69
CA ASN A 354 -0.02 -7.63 -18.51
C ASN A 354 -0.50 -7.03 -17.18
N ARG A 355 0.23 -7.28 -16.07
CA ARG A 355 -0.08 -6.69 -14.76
C ARG A 355 -0.04 -5.17 -14.80
N ARG A 356 1.03 -4.59 -15.36
CA ARG A 356 1.20 -3.13 -15.45
C ARG A 356 0.13 -2.49 -16.35
N VAL A 357 -0.17 -3.10 -17.50
CA VAL A 357 -1.25 -2.67 -18.41
C VAL A 357 -2.59 -2.65 -17.67
N ARG A 358 -2.91 -3.71 -16.92
CA ARG A 358 -4.13 -3.76 -16.13
C ARG A 358 -4.20 -2.64 -15.09
N TRP A 359 -3.14 -2.43 -14.31
CA TRP A 359 -3.12 -1.36 -13.30
C TRP A 359 -3.28 0.04 -13.91
N LEU A 360 -2.67 0.26 -15.08
CA LEU A 360 -2.84 1.49 -15.84
C LEU A 360 -4.26 1.66 -16.39
N ARG A 361 -4.86 0.58 -16.91
CA ARG A 361 -6.27 0.62 -17.37
C ARG A 361 -7.21 0.95 -16.23
N VAL A 362 -7.04 0.35 -15.05
CA VAL A 362 -7.83 0.70 -13.85
C VAL A 362 -7.66 2.20 -13.52
N ARG A 363 -6.41 2.68 -13.42
CA ARG A 363 -6.12 4.09 -13.07
C ARG A 363 -6.55 5.10 -14.13
N LYS A 364 -6.57 4.73 -15.42
CA LYS A 364 -7.09 5.56 -16.52
C LYS A 364 -8.52 6.02 -16.25
N TYR A 365 -9.35 5.19 -15.61
CA TYR A 365 -10.71 5.57 -15.24
C TYR A 365 -10.77 6.28 -13.89
N MET A 366 -10.02 5.81 -12.89
CA MET A 366 -10.10 6.35 -11.52
C MET A 366 -9.41 7.72 -11.35
N VAL A 367 -8.24 7.88 -11.98
CA VAL A 367 -7.34 9.04 -11.86
C VAL A 367 -6.73 9.37 -13.22
N LEU A 368 -7.59 9.76 -14.17
CA LEU A 368 -7.20 9.97 -15.58
C LEU A 368 -6.02 10.94 -15.75
N ALA A 369 -6.08 12.11 -15.08
CA ALA A 369 -5.04 13.13 -15.23
C ALA A 369 -3.65 12.62 -14.80
N ALA A 370 -3.55 11.95 -13.65
CA ALA A 370 -2.31 11.34 -13.18
C ALA A 370 -1.84 10.23 -14.12
N THR A 371 -2.77 9.43 -14.65
CA THR A 371 -2.45 8.34 -15.59
C THR A 371 -1.93 8.88 -16.92
N LEU A 372 -2.47 9.98 -17.44
CA LEU A 372 -2.04 10.59 -18.70
C LEU A 372 -0.61 11.11 -18.63
N VAL A 373 -0.19 11.60 -17.47
CA VAL A 373 1.15 12.16 -17.28
C VAL A 373 2.18 11.14 -16.81
N GLU A 374 1.78 9.91 -16.47
CA GLU A 374 2.68 8.85 -15.97
C GLU A 374 3.93 8.64 -16.84
N PRO A 375 3.89 8.64 -18.19
CA PRO A 375 5.11 8.47 -18.99
C PRO A 375 6.16 9.53 -18.67
N THR A 376 5.75 10.75 -18.35
CA THR A 376 6.65 11.87 -18.04
C THR A 376 7.30 11.75 -16.66
N THR A 377 6.84 10.80 -15.83
CA THR A 377 7.48 10.44 -14.56
C THR A 377 8.64 9.45 -14.76
N GLU A 378 8.75 8.83 -15.94
CA GLU A 378 9.81 7.87 -16.27
C GLU A 378 11.02 8.56 -16.90
N SER A 379 12.22 8.01 -16.68
CA SER A 379 13.48 8.72 -16.99
C SER A 379 13.62 9.11 -18.46
N LEU A 380 13.22 8.24 -19.38
CA LEU A 380 13.41 8.48 -20.81
C LEU A 380 12.56 9.65 -21.30
N VAL A 381 11.25 9.64 -21.05
CA VAL A 381 10.36 10.72 -21.53
C VAL A 381 10.66 12.03 -20.80
N CYS A 382 10.85 11.97 -19.48
CA CYS A 382 11.25 13.13 -18.68
C CYS A 382 12.55 13.74 -19.20
N GLY A 383 13.57 12.91 -19.41
CA GLY A 383 14.88 13.31 -19.93
C GLY A 383 14.82 13.86 -21.36
N LEU A 384 14.01 13.28 -22.24
CA LEU A 384 13.81 13.81 -23.60
C LEU A 384 13.18 15.22 -23.56
N MET A 385 12.16 15.43 -22.73
CA MET A 385 11.52 16.74 -22.55
C MET A 385 12.50 17.78 -21.98
N GLY A 386 13.21 17.42 -20.90
CA GLY A 386 14.20 18.30 -20.28
C GLY A 386 15.37 18.63 -21.20
N THR A 387 15.87 17.64 -21.95
CA THR A 387 16.96 17.83 -22.91
C THR A 387 16.54 18.73 -24.04
N TYR A 388 15.35 18.53 -24.61
CA TYR A 388 14.81 19.42 -25.64
C TYR A 388 14.71 20.86 -25.13
N ALA A 389 14.13 21.04 -23.94
CA ALA A 389 13.90 22.34 -23.33
C ALA A 389 15.21 23.11 -23.11
N LEU A 390 16.17 22.50 -22.42
CA LEU A 390 17.43 23.15 -22.08
C LEU A 390 18.29 23.37 -23.33
N SER A 391 18.32 22.41 -24.25
CA SER A 391 19.06 22.55 -25.50
C SER A 391 18.56 23.69 -26.35
N LYS A 392 17.23 23.83 -26.44
CA LYS A 392 16.63 24.86 -27.28
C LYS A 392 16.81 26.25 -26.69
N LEU A 393 16.66 26.39 -25.38
CA LEU A 393 16.68 27.68 -24.69
C LEU A 393 18.11 28.21 -24.45
N PHE A 394 19.06 27.32 -24.13
CA PHE A 394 20.41 27.74 -23.70
C PHE A 394 21.51 27.51 -24.75
N TRP A 395 21.34 26.54 -25.65
CA TRP A 395 22.40 26.16 -26.61
C TRP A 395 22.00 26.33 -28.07
N GLY A 396 20.79 26.83 -28.36
CA GLY A 396 20.30 27.05 -29.72
C GLY A 396 20.13 25.78 -30.57
N ARG A 397 20.28 24.57 -29.98
CA ARG A 397 20.17 23.27 -30.67
C ARG A 397 18.92 22.51 -30.22
N LEU A 398 18.49 21.51 -30.99
CA LEU A 398 17.29 20.73 -30.65
C LEU A 398 17.53 19.69 -29.56
N PHE A 399 18.75 19.16 -29.47
CA PHE A 399 19.08 18.09 -28.55
C PHE A 399 20.56 18.12 -28.17
N SER A 400 20.86 17.78 -26.92
CA SER A 400 22.21 17.63 -26.37
C SER A 400 22.33 16.22 -25.83
N LEU A 401 23.15 15.40 -26.49
CA LEU A 401 23.43 14.05 -26.00
C LEU A 401 24.15 14.10 -24.65
N GLU A 402 24.99 15.13 -24.44
CA GLU A 402 25.73 15.31 -23.19
C GLU A 402 24.79 15.55 -22.00
N PHE A 403 23.80 16.44 -22.17
CA PHE A 403 22.82 16.70 -21.12
C PHE A 403 21.88 15.52 -20.89
N PHE A 404 21.43 14.85 -21.96
CA PHE A 404 20.60 13.65 -21.81
C PHE A 404 21.34 12.55 -21.06
N ALA A 405 22.61 12.31 -21.39
CA ALA A 405 23.45 11.35 -20.67
C ALA A 405 23.64 11.74 -19.20
N PHE A 406 23.83 13.02 -18.90
CA PHE A 406 23.90 13.53 -17.54
C PHE A 406 22.59 13.29 -16.76
N HIS A 407 21.44 13.60 -17.37
CA HIS A 407 20.13 13.30 -16.78
C HIS A 407 19.98 11.81 -16.46
N MET A 408 20.25 10.94 -17.44
CA MET A 408 20.14 9.50 -17.27
C MET A 408 21.09 8.98 -16.18
N ALA A 409 22.31 9.52 -16.09
CA ALA A 409 23.26 9.18 -15.04
C ALA A 409 22.74 9.58 -13.64
N CYS A 410 22.19 10.80 -13.50
CA CYS A 410 21.59 11.24 -12.24
C CYS A 410 20.39 10.35 -11.84
N TRP A 411 19.53 10.03 -12.80
CA TRP A 411 18.36 9.17 -12.57
C TRP A 411 18.77 7.75 -12.16
N PHE A 412 19.77 7.19 -12.83
CA PHE A 412 20.37 5.90 -12.50
C PHE A 412 20.92 5.89 -11.08
N VAL A 413 21.69 6.91 -10.68
CA VAL A 413 22.27 7.00 -9.32
C VAL A 413 21.16 7.11 -8.27
N CYS A 414 20.12 7.91 -8.54
CA CYS A 414 18.94 8.02 -7.68
C CYS A 414 18.25 6.66 -7.49
N ASP A 415 17.95 5.96 -8.59
CA ASP A 415 17.28 4.65 -8.56
C ASP A 415 18.13 3.57 -7.87
N TYR A 416 19.43 3.55 -8.16
CA TYR A 416 20.37 2.61 -7.55
C TYR A 416 20.44 2.83 -6.04
N THR A 417 20.59 4.08 -5.60
CA THR A 417 20.65 4.42 -4.17
C THR A 417 19.35 4.08 -3.47
N GLN A 418 18.21 4.48 -4.04
CA GLN A 418 16.89 4.18 -3.51
C GLN A 418 16.66 2.68 -3.36
N TYR A 419 17.03 1.89 -4.37
CA TYR A 419 16.91 0.43 -4.32
C TYR A 419 17.68 -0.17 -3.12
N HIS A 420 18.88 0.34 -2.83
CA HIS A 420 19.69 -0.15 -1.73
C HIS A 420 19.20 0.33 -0.35
N ILE A 421 18.55 1.49 -0.27
CA ILE A 421 17.87 1.93 0.95
C ILE A 421 16.76 0.93 1.32
N TRP A 422 15.94 0.54 0.34
CA TRP A 422 14.92 -0.49 0.58
C TRP A 422 15.52 -1.84 0.93
N ALA A 423 16.61 -2.24 0.27
CA ALA A 423 17.34 -3.45 0.61
C ALA A 423 17.80 -3.46 2.07
N GLN A 424 18.42 -2.36 2.50
CA GLN A 424 18.92 -2.17 3.87
C GLN A 424 17.77 -2.22 4.88
N ASN A 425 16.66 -1.53 4.61
CA ASN A 425 15.47 -1.55 5.46
C ASN A 425 14.96 -2.99 5.67
N ILE A 426 14.83 -3.75 4.58
CA ILE A 426 14.41 -5.15 4.64
C ILE A 426 15.40 -5.99 5.48
N THR A 427 16.70 -5.89 5.21
CA THR A 427 17.73 -6.69 5.90
C THR A 427 17.89 -6.29 7.37
N ALA A 428 17.63 -5.03 7.72
CA ALA A 428 17.68 -4.53 9.10
C ALA A 428 16.54 -5.08 9.97
N THR A 429 15.54 -5.76 9.39
CA THR A 429 14.44 -6.33 10.16
C THR A 429 14.89 -7.57 10.96
N LEU A 430 15.27 -7.36 12.22
CA LEU A 430 15.85 -8.33 13.15
C LEU A 430 15.04 -9.64 13.31
N HIS A 431 13.71 -9.58 13.17
CA HIS A 431 12.79 -10.70 13.42
C HIS A 431 12.02 -11.19 12.18
N GLY A 432 12.61 -11.03 10.99
CA GLY A 432 12.02 -11.52 9.74
C GLY A 432 12.08 -13.05 9.55
N PRO A 433 11.15 -13.64 8.76
CA PRO A 433 11.20 -15.04 8.36
C PRO A 433 12.48 -15.39 7.60
N LEU A 434 12.83 -16.68 7.54
CA LEU A 434 14.09 -17.16 6.94
C LEU A 434 14.29 -16.71 5.50
N TRP A 435 13.22 -16.60 4.71
CA TRP A 435 13.28 -16.14 3.32
C TRP A 435 13.69 -14.66 3.19
N LEU A 436 13.54 -13.84 4.24
CA LEU A 436 14.10 -12.49 4.29
C LEU A 436 15.60 -12.49 4.63
N ARG A 437 16.02 -13.42 5.49
CA ARG A 437 17.43 -13.58 5.91
C ARG A 437 18.31 -14.21 4.83
N GLY A 438 17.72 -15.01 3.95
CA GLY A 438 18.40 -15.63 2.80
C GLY A 438 18.64 -14.70 1.61
N ILE A 439 18.37 -13.41 1.77
CA ILE A 439 18.52 -12.38 0.76
C ILE A 439 19.90 -11.74 0.93
N ASP A 440 20.71 -11.76 -0.14
CA ASP A 440 22.03 -11.12 -0.17
C ASP A 440 21.94 -9.65 0.27
N PRO A 441 22.86 -9.12 1.12
CA PRO A 441 22.92 -7.70 1.48
C PRO A 441 23.02 -6.76 0.26
N SER A 442 23.41 -7.29 -0.90
CA SER A 442 23.44 -6.59 -2.19
C SER A 442 22.29 -6.94 -3.14
N LEU A 443 21.29 -7.72 -2.69
CA LEU A 443 20.05 -8.21 -3.34
C LEU A 443 20.17 -8.86 -4.74
N ARG A 444 20.90 -8.23 -5.65
CA ARG A 444 21.13 -8.54 -7.06
C ARG A 444 22.57 -8.18 -7.43
N SER A 445 23.19 -8.95 -8.33
CA SER A 445 24.47 -8.53 -8.88
C SER A 445 24.31 -7.20 -9.62
N LYS A 446 25.31 -6.32 -9.58
CA LYS A 446 25.28 -5.01 -10.27
C LYS A 446 24.89 -5.13 -11.75
N TRP A 447 25.37 -6.18 -12.43
CA TRP A 447 25.04 -6.46 -13.82
C TRP A 447 23.60 -6.91 -14.03
N GLN A 448 23.05 -7.74 -13.13
CA GLN A 448 21.65 -8.14 -13.20
C GLN A 448 20.74 -6.95 -12.94
N TRP A 449 21.05 -6.16 -11.90
CA TRP A 449 20.33 -4.94 -11.56
C TRP A 449 20.29 -3.98 -12.76
N LEU A 450 21.45 -3.70 -13.37
CA LEU A 450 21.56 -2.81 -14.54
C LEU A 450 20.71 -3.32 -15.71
N LYS A 451 20.80 -4.61 -16.04
CA LYS A 451 20.00 -5.20 -17.14
C LYS A 451 18.50 -5.06 -16.91
N ILE A 452 18.02 -5.34 -15.69
CA ILE A 452 16.60 -5.23 -15.35
C ILE A 452 16.16 -3.76 -15.31
N TRP A 453 17.00 -2.85 -14.81
CA TRP A 453 16.73 -1.41 -14.80
C TRP A 453 16.56 -0.87 -16.21
N ILE A 454 17.50 -1.15 -17.13
CA ILE A 454 17.39 -0.75 -18.55
C ILE A 454 16.10 -1.30 -19.16
N MET A 455 15.82 -2.59 -18.93
CA MET A 455 14.62 -3.22 -19.48
C MET A 455 13.33 -2.59 -18.94
N ARG A 456 13.28 -2.22 -17.66
CA ARG A 456 12.13 -1.53 -17.05
C ARG A 456 11.91 -0.16 -17.71
N GLU A 457 12.97 0.64 -17.84
CA GLU A 457 12.91 1.97 -18.47
C GLU A 457 12.41 1.89 -19.92
N LEU A 458 12.91 0.92 -20.69
CA LEU A 458 12.48 0.69 -22.09
C LEU A 458 11.01 0.21 -22.20
N LEU A 459 10.53 -0.59 -21.25
CA LEU A 459 9.17 -1.12 -21.26
C LEU A 459 8.11 -0.12 -20.79
N ALA A 460 8.48 0.92 -20.05
CA ALA A 460 7.53 1.80 -19.39
C ALA A 460 6.56 2.51 -20.38
N LEU A 461 7.10 3.13 -21.43
CA LEU A 461 6.28 3.83 -22.44
C LEU A 461 5.44 2.86 -23.30
N PRO A 462 5.97 1.74 -23.83
CA PRO A 462 5.17 0.74 -24.54
C PRO A 462 4.01 0.17 -23.71
N ILE A 463 4.25 -0.13 -22.43
CA ILE A 463 3.21 -0.60 -21.50
C ILE A 463 2.11 0.46 -21.34
N TRP A 464 2.50 1.73 -21.18
CA TRP A 464 1.55 2.83 -21.08
C TRP A 464 0.70 2.97 -22.35
N LEU A 465 1.32 2.95 -23.53
CA LEU A 465 0.61 3.02 -24.81
C LEU A 465 -0.41 1.86 -24.96
N ALA A 466 0.01 0.63 -24.65
CA ALA A 466 -0.86 -0.54 -24.69
C ALA A 466 -2.03 -0.46 -23.69
N ALA A 467 -1.84 0.17 -22.54
CA ALA A 467 -2.90 0.43 -21.58
C ALA A 467 -3.88 1.49 -22.06
N MET A 468 -3.40 2.57 -22.68
CA MET A 468 -4.25 3.68 -23.13
C MET A 468 -5.15 3.31 -24.31
N VAL A 469 -4.67 2.46 -25.22
CA VAL A 469 -5.43 1.98 -26.39
C VAL A 469 -6.54 1.00 -25.98
N GLY A 470 -6.32 0.19 -24.94
CA GLY A 470 -7.29 -0.81 -24.49
C GLY A 470 -8.32 -0.30 -23.48
N HIS A 471 -9.41 -1.06 -23.36
CA HIS A 471 -10.52 -0.78 -22.42
C HIS A 471 -10.89 -2.00 -21.56
N GLU A 472 -10.61 -3.21 -22.04
CA GLU A 472 -10.88 -4.46 -21.33
C GLU A 472 -9.81 -4.76 -20.29
N ILE A 473 -10.21 -5.40 -19.20
CA ILE A 473 -9.32 -5.83 -18.12
C ILE A 473 -9.57 -7.30 -17.84
N GLU A 474 -8.51 -8.10 -17.89
CA GLU A 474 -8.56 -9.47 -17.40
C GLU A 474 -8.27 -9.49 -15.89
N TRP A 475 -9.21 -10.03 -15.13
CA TRP A 475 -9.10 -10.13 -13.69
C TRP A 475 -9.54 -11.51 -13.20
N ARG A 476 -8.64 -12.21 -12.50
CA ARG A 476 -8.83 -13.59 -12.04
C ARG A 476 -9.31 -14.55 -13.15
N GLY A 477 -8.80 -14.36 -14.38
CA GLY A 477 -9.11 -15.20 -15.54
C GLY A 477 -10.42 -14.87 -16.25
N LYS A 478 -11.09 -13.77 -15.89
CA LYS A 478 -12.33 -13.30 -16.50
C LYS A 478 -12.15 -11.91 -17.12
N PRO A 479 -12.77 -11.62 -18.28
CA PRO A 479 -12.74 -10.29 -18.89
C PRO A 479 -13.78 -9.36 -18.23
N PHE A 480 -13.38 -8.10 -18.02
CA PHE A 480 -14.24 -7.05 -17.46
C PHE A 480 -14.08 -5.75 -18.25
N MET A 481 -15.13 -4.94 -18.23
CA MET A 481 -15.11 -3.55 -18.69
C MET A 481 -15.37 -2.60 -17.51
N ILE A 482 -14.61 -1.50 -17.44
CA ILE A 482 -14.84 -0.41 -16.47
C ILE A 482 -15.83 0.60 -17.06
N LYS A 483 -16.92 0.87 -16.33
CA LYS A 483 -17.93 1.87 -16.67
C LYS A 483 -17.48 3.28 -16.28
N LYS A 484 -18.21 4.29 -16.76
CA LYS A 484 -17.93 5.71 -16.44
C LYS A 484 -18.07 6.03 -14.95
N ASP A 485 -18.93 5.29 -14.24
CA ASP A 485 -19.14 5.40 -12.79
C ASP A 485 -18.08 4.61 -11.99
N LEU A 486 -17.02 4.10 -12.65
CA LEU A 486 -15.93 3.28 -12.11
C LEU A 486 -16.32 1.86 -11.68
N SER A 487 -17.60 1.50 -11.76
CA SER A 487 -18.04 0.13 -11.54
C SER A 487 -17.58 -0.77 -12.68
N VAL A 488 -17.62 -2.08 -12.47
CA VAL A 488 -17.22 -3.05 -13.49
C VAL A 488 -18.35 -3.97 -13.91
N GLU A 489 -18.27 -4.44 -15.14
CA GLU A 489 -19.18 -5.40 -15.74
C GLU A 489 -18.37 -6.52 -16.38
N GLU A 490 -18.72 -7.77 -16.06
CA GLU A 490 -18.12 -8.95 -16.69
C GLU A 490 -18.60 -9.02 -18.15
N LEU A 491 -17.68 -9.28 -19.07
CA LEU A 491 -17.95 -9.31 -20.52
C LEU A 491 -18.36 -10.69 -21.04
#